data_AF-A0A4Y3UPH6-F1
#
_entry.id   AF-A0A4Y3UPH6-F1
#
_cell.length_a   1.000
_cell.length_b   1.000
_cell.length_c   1.000
_cell.angle_alpha   90.00
_cell.angle_beta   90.00
_cell.angle_gamma   90.00
#
_symmetry.space_group_name_H-M   'P 1'
#
loop_
_entity.id
_entity.type
_entity.pdbx_description
1 polymer ?
#
loop_
_entity_poly.entity_id
_entity_poly.type
_entity_poly.pdbx_seq_one_letter_code
_entity_poly.pdbx_strand_id
1 'polypeptide(L)' 'MAGVPNGFEYEVRGGAVVIRHHGRLATTLRAAAADRFLTEVERGDPQLVMARATGNDKRGNERSARRRP' A
#
# COMPACT_ATOMS: atom_id res chain seq x y z
N MET A 1 10.27 22.14 2.56
CA MET A 1 10.69 20.81 2.07
C MET A 1 9.66 19.80 2.55
N ALA A 2 8.93 19.15 1.64
CA ALA A 2 8.13 17.98 2.03
C ALA A 2 9.13 16.89 2.42
N GLY A 3 9.10 16.45 3.69
CA GLY A 3 10.01 15.43 4.18
C GLY A 3 9.87 14.16 3.35
N VAL A 4 10.99 13.51 3.06
CA VAL A 4 10.99 12.18 2.45
C VAL A 4 10.11 11.26 3.30
N PRO A 5 9.11 10.58 2.72
CA PRO A 5 8.29 9.66 3.49
C PRO A 5 9.18 8.57 4.07
N ASN A 6 9.01 8.32 5.35
CA ASN A 6 9.80 7.37 6.12
C ASN A 6 8.92 6.77 7.22
N GLY A 7 9.39 5.68 7.84
CA GLY A 7 8.65 5.03 8.93
C GLY A 7 7.43 4.23 8.48
N PHE A 8 7.30 3.94 7.18
CA PHE A 8 6.31 3.00 6.69
C PHE A 8 6.84 1.58 6.69
N GLU A 9 5.98 0.67 7.12
CA GLU A 9 6.23 -0.77 7.15
C GLU A 9 5.03 -1.47 6.51
N TYR A 10 5.24 -2.58 5.82
CA TYR A 10 4.16 -3.41 5.33
C TYR A 10 4.38 -4.88 5.70
N GLU A 11 3.28 -5.60 5.87
CA GLU A 11 3.29 -7.04 6.13
C GLU A 11 2.24 -7.74 5.27
N VAL A 12 2.61 -8.87 4.69
CA VAL A 12 1.69 -9.70 3.90
C VAL A 12 1.02 -10.72 4.83
N ARG A 13 -0.31 -10.67 4.92
CA ARG A 13 -1.14 -11.59 5.71
C ARG A 13 -2.20 -12.24 4.85
N GLY A 14 -2.05 -13.52 4.52
CA GLY A 14 -3.08 -14.31 3.84
C GLY A 14 -3.59 -13.67 2.52
N GLY A 15 -2.70 -13.04 1.75
CA GLY A 15 -3.05 -12.36 0.50
C GLY A 15 -3.54 -10.91 0.67
N ALA A 16 -3.52 -10.37 1.89
CA ALA A 16 -3.66 -8.95 2.17
C ALA A 16 -2.31 -8.32 2.50
N VAL A 17 -2.17 -7.02 2.28
CA VAL A 17 -1.02 -6.23 2.71
C VAL A 17 -1.48 -5.24 3.77
N VAL A 18 -0.90 -5.34 4.95
CA VAL A 18 -1.15 -4.42 6.06
C VAL A 18 -0.04 -3.38 6.07
N ILE A 19 -0.39 -2.11 5.90
CA ILE A 19 0.57 -1.01 5.93
C ILE A 19 0.47 -0.28 7.26
N ARG A 20 1.61 -0.03 7.88
CA ARG A 20 1.76 0.69 9.15
C ARG A 20 2.66 1.90 8.93
N HIS A 21 2.37 2.97 9.66
CA HIS A 21 3.20 4.17 9.70
C HIS A 21 3.55 4.46 11.15
N HIS A 22 4.84 4.40 11.48
CA HIS A 22 5.37 4.49 12.85
C HIS A 22 4.62 3.57 13.83
N GLY A 23 4.45 2.29 13.45
CA GLY A 23 3.77 1.27 14.26
C GLY A 23 2.24 1.36 14.30
N ARG A 24 1.62 2.42 13.78
CA ARG A 24 0.15 2.55 13.70
C ARG A 24 -0.38 1.98 12.40
N LEU A 25 -1.47 1.22 12.45
CA LEU A 25 -2.16 0.73 11.26
C LEU A 25 -2.62 1.92 10.42
N ALA A 26 -2.11 2.02 9.19
CA ALA A 26 -2.45 3.08 8.26
C ALA A 26 -3.55 2.61 7.30
N THR A 27 -3.36 1.45 6.65
CA THR A 27 -4.37 0.85 5.77
C THR A 27 -4.16 -0.65 5.60
N THR A 28 -5.12 -1.33 5.00
CA THR A 28 -5.01 -2.75 4.62
C THR A 28 -5.51 -2.92 3.18
N LEU A 29 -4.60 -3.32 2.30
CA LEU A 29 -4.87 -3.63 0.91
C LEU A 29 -5.21 -5.11 0.77
N ARG A 30 -6.17 -5.45 -0.09
CA ARG A 30 -6.62 -6.83 -0.32
C ARG A 30 -6.72 -7.14 -1.80
N ALA A 31 -6.60 -8.43 -2.15
CA ALA A 31 -6.77 -8.93 -3.50
C ALA A 31 -5.91 -8.14 -4.52
N ALA A 32 -6.53 -7.59 -5.57
CA ALA A 32 -5.82 -6.85 -6.62
C ALA A 32 -5.06 -5.61 -6.11
N ALA A 33 -5.52 -4.96 -5.03
CA ALA A 33 -4.81 -3.82 -4.47
C ALA A 33 -3.51 -4.25 -3.77
N ALA A 34 -3.51 -5.42 -3.13
CA ALA A 34 -2.33 -6.00 -2.52
C ALA A 34 -1.29 -6.39 -3.59
N ASP A 35 -1.72 -7.08 -4.64
CA ASP A 35 -0.86 -7.47 -5.77
C ASP A 35 -0.23 -6.26 -6.48
N ARG A 36 -1.07 -5.25 -6.78
CA ARG A 36 -0.60 -3.99 -7.36
C ARG A 36 0.42 -3.30 -6.45
N PHE A 37 0.15 -3.23 -5.15
CA PHE A 37 1.07 -2.61 -4.20
C PHE A 37 2.43 -3.31 -4.20
N LEU A 38 2.46 -4.65 -4.15
CA LEU A 38 3.70 -5.41 -4.16
C LEU A 38 4.49 -5.14 -5.45
N THR A 39 3.83 -5.14 -6.61
CA THR A 39 4.46 -4.81 -7.89
C THR A 39 5.06 -3.39 -7.90
N GLU A 40 4.37 -2.41 -7.33
CA GLU A 40 4.85 -1.03 -7.28
C GLU A 40 6.03 -0.88 -6.30
N VAL A 41 6.00 -1.60 -5.16
CA VAL A 41 7.11 -1.65 -4.20
C VAL A 41 8.35 -2.29 -4.82
N GLU A 42 8.21 -3.34 -5.62
CA GLU A 42 9.34 -3.97 -6.32
C GLU A 42 9.98 -3.06 -7.38
N ARG A 43 9.17 -2.19 -8.00
CA ARG A 43 9.61 -1.31 -9.10
C ARG A 43 10.11 0.06 -8.64
N GLY A 44 9.84 0.44 -7.40
CA GLY A 44 10.02 1.80 -6.93
C GLY A 44 10.49 1.86 -5.48
N ASP A 45 10.38 3.04 -4.90
CA ASP A 45 10.73 3.27 -3.50
C ASP A 45 9.56 2.81 -2.60
N PRO A 46 9.77 1.84 -1.69
CA PRO A 46 8.71 1.32 -0.84
C PRO A 46 8.05 2.39 0.04
N GLN A 47 8.82 3.36 0.56
CA GLN A 47 8.31 4.41 1.43
C GLN A 47 7.40 5.37 0.66
N LEU A 48 7.78 5.75 -0.56
CA LEU A 48 6.96 6.58 -1.44
C LEU A 48 5.67 5.86 -1.85
N VAL A 49 5.75 4.57 -2.17
CA VAL A 49 4.57 3.76 -2.53
C VAL A 49 3.61 3.64 -1.35
N MET A 50 4.12 3.37 -0.15
CA MET A 50 3.30 3.30 1.09
C MET A 50 2.69 4.64 1.47
N ALA A 51 3.43 5.75 1.35
CA ALA A 51 2.89 7.09 1.59
C ALA A 51 1.77 7.44 0.61
N ARG A 52 1.92 7.06 -0.67
CA ARG A 52 0.88 7.27 -1.68
C ARG A 52 -0.36 6.40 -1.40
N ALA A 53 -0.16 5.13 -1.04
CA ALA A 53 -1.25 4.21 -0.74
C ALA A 53 -2.08 4.72 0.45
N THR A 54 -1.41 5.11 1.54
CA THR A 54 -2.04 5.61 2.76
C THR A 54 -2.65 7.02 2.62
N GLY A 55 -2.13 7.84 1.71
CA GLY A 55 -2.70 9.16 1.40
C GLY A 55 -3.95 9.13 0.51
N ASN A 56 -4.12 8.09 -0.33
CA ASN A 56 -5.22 7.97 -1.29
C ASN A 56 -6.51 7.35 -0.71
N ASP A 57 -6.47 6.79 0.51
CA ASP A 57 -7.59 6.12 1.17
C ASP A 57 -8.84 7.01 1.35
N LYS A 58 -8.72 8.34 1.24
CA LYS A 58 -9.86 9.26 1.38
C LYS A 58 -10.85 9.27 0.19
N ARG A 59 -10.58 8.61 -0.95
CA ARG A 59 -11.43 8.79 -2.16
C ARG A 59 -11.90 7.56 -2.94
N GLY A 60 -11.50 6.33 -2.66
CA GLY A 60 -12.10 5.22 -3.42
C GLY A 60 -11.44 3.87 -3.33
N ASN A 61 -11.59 3.18 -2.21
CA ASN A 61 -11.24 1.77 -2.13
C ASN A 61 -12.36 0.83 -2.66
N GLU A 62 -13.29 1.35 -3.48
CA GLU A 62 -14.36 0.58 -4.09
C GLU A 62 -14.16 0.52 -5.61
N ARG A 63 -13.89 -0.69 -6.12
CA ARG A 63 -13.68 -1.10 -7.54
C ARG A 63 -12.25 -1.07 -8.07
N SER A 64 -11.59 -2.22 -8.00
CA SER A 64 -11.29 -3.01 -9.22
C SER A 64 -10.49 -4.26 -8.84
N ALA A 65 -11.20 -5.38 -8.68
CA ALA A 65 -10.62 -6.68 -8.93
C ALA A 65 -10.95 -7.05 -10.37
N ARG A 66 -9.97 -6.99 -11.27
CA ARG A 66 -10.10 -7.69 -12.55
C ARG A 66 -8.76 -8.25 -12.99
N ARG A 67 -8.70 -9.59 -12.95
CA ARG A 67 -7.88 -10.52 -13.73
C ARG A 67 -6.37 -10.29 -13.78
N ARG A 68 -5.63 -11.35 -13.45
CA ARG A 68 -4.48 -11.75 -14.26
C ARG A 68 -4.47 -13.28 -14.46
N PRO A 69 -4.05 -13.76 -15.64
CA PRO A 69 -4.01 -15.18 -16.01
C PRO A 69 -2.97 -15.97 -15.21
#